data_AF-A0A3B9ES95-F1
#
_entry.id   AF-A0A3B9ES95-F1
#
_cell.length_a   1.000
_cell.length_b   1.000
_cell.length_c   1.000
_cell.angle_alpha   90.00
_cell.angle_beta   90.00
_cell.angle_gamma   90.00
#
_symmetry.space_group_name_H-M   'P 1'
#
loop_
_entity.id
_entity.type
_entity.pdbx_description
1 polymer ?
#
loop_
_entity_poly.entity_id
_entity_poly.type
_entity_poly.pdbx_seq_one_letter_code
_entity_poly.pdbx_strand_id
1 'polypeptide(L)'
;MIAKMHDLMTAAHRGFFEAMDRMPKPDALWRHIRERGAEATPLDRQITRLHRLGWAMVAVFLVGGGVWAATARLEGAAIALGTVGVESNRKSVSHLEGGIVRDILVSEGDRVVRGQALVHLDDTMARATL
;
A
#
# COMPACT_ATOMS: atom_id res chain seq x y z
N MET A 1 -35.28 -64.70 57.19
CA MET A 1 -34.56 -64.07 56.07
C MET A 1 -34.49 -62.55 56.17
N ILE A 2 -35.59 -61.87 56.53
CA ILE A 2 -35.69 -60.39 56.61
C ILE A 2 -34.71 -59.76 57.63
N ALA A 3 -34.54 -60.36 58.82
CA ALA A 3 -33.64 -59.83 59.85
C ALA A 3 -32.15 -59.78 59.43
N LYS A 4 -31.70 -60.76 58.63
CA LYS A 4 -30.31 -60.83 58.15
C LYS A 4 -30.01 -59.74 57.11
N MET A 5 -31.01 -59.29 56.35
CA MET A 5 -30.87 -58.21 55.38
C MET A 5 -30.71 -56.84 56.06
N HIS A 6 -31.48 -56.59 57.11
CA HIS A 6 -31.41 -55.33 57.87
C HIS A 6 -30.02 -55.13 58.52
N ASP A 7 -29.46 -56.20 59.08
CA ASP A 7 -28.14 -56.14 59.72
C ASP A 7 -27.02 -55.89 58.68
N LEU A 8 -27.14 -56.50 57.50
CA LEU A 8 -26.19 -56.34 56.40
C LEU A 8 -26.22 -54.92 55.83
N MET A 9 -27.41 -54.32 55.71
CA MET A 9 -27.57 -52.93 55.27
C MET A 9 -27.01 -51.94 56.31
N THR A 10 -27.21 -52.22 57.60
CA THR A 10 -26.70 -51.39 58.69
C THR A 10 -25.17 -51.46 58.79
N ALA A 11 -24.59 -52.64 58.57
CA ALA A 11 -23.14 -52.83 58.53
C ALA A 11 -22.50 -52.12 57.33
N ALA A 12 -23.11 -52.21 56.14
CA ALA A 12 -22.63 -51.52 54.94
C ALA A 12 -22.70 -49.99 55.10
N HIS A 13 -23.79 -49.47 55.67
CA HIS A 13 -23.94 -48.04 55.92
C HIS A 13 -22.90 -47.52 56.92
N ARG A 14 -22.67 -48.24 58.03
CA ARG A 14 -21.63 -47.87 59.01
C ARG A 14 -20.24 -47.88 58.39
N GLY A 15 -19.90 -48.92 57.63
CA GLY A 15 -18.60 -49.04 56.97
C GLY A 15 -18.36 -47.93 55.95
N PHE A 16 -19.39 -47.53 55.20
CA PHE A 16 -19.30 -46.44 54.24
C PHE A 16 -19.07 -45.08 54.93
N PHE A 17 -19.79 -44.79 56.02
CA PHE A 17 -19.62 -43.54 56.76
C PHE A 17 -18.26 -43.48 57.48
N GLU A 18 -17.78 -44.59 58.06
CA GLU A 18 -16.42 -44.65 58.60
C GLU A 18 -15.35 -44.44 57.52
N ALA A 19 -15.56 -44.99 56.32
CA ALA A 19 -14.66 -44.78 55.20
C ALA A 19 -14.69 -43.31 54.71
N MET A 20 -15.87 -42.69 54.74
CA MET A 20 -16.06 -41.28 54.37
C MET A 20 -15.42 -40.33 55.38
N ASP A 21 -15.52 -40.61 56.68
CA ASP A 21 -14.91 -39.79 57.74
C ASP A 21 -13.38 -39.90 57.77
N ARG A 22 -12.81 -41.00 57.26
CA ARG A 22 -11.36 -41.14 57.07
C ARG A 22 -10.84 -40.33 55.87
N MET A 23 -11.70 -39.86 54.97
CA MET A 23 -11.27 -39.04 53.86
C MET A 23 -10.84 -37.64 54.36
N PRO A 24 -9.76 -37.07 53.80
CA PRO A 24 -9.37 -35.72 54.14
C PRO A 24 -10.52 -34.76 53.83
N LYS A 25 -10.85 -33.90 54.80
CA LYS A 25 -11.98 -32.98 54.67
C LYS A 25 -11.80 -32.12 53.42
N PRO A 26 -12.88 -31.84 52.68
CA PRO A 26 -12.80 -31.13 51.41
C PRO A 26 -12.13 -29.75 51.53
N ASP A 27 -12.25 -29.07 52.67
CA ASP A 27 -11.58 -27.78 52.92
C ASP A 27 -10.05 -27.87 52.95
N ALA A 28 -9.50 -29.01 53.40
CA ALA A 28 -8.07 -29.26 53.35
C ALA A 28 -7.61 -29.49 51.90
N LEU A 29 -8.40 -30.21 51.11
CA LEU A 29 -8.12 -30.44 49.69
C LEU A 29 -8.11 -29.13 48.88
N TRP A 30 -9.08 -28.24 49.12
CA TRP A 30 -9.13 -26.93 48.48
C TRP A 30 -7.97 -26.01 48.89
N ARG A 31 -7.50 -26.09 50.15
CA ARG A 31 -6.31 -25.36 50.60
C ARG A 31 -5.07 -25.79 49.84
N HIS A 32 -4.81 -27.08 49.71
CA HIS A 32 -3.65 -27.58 48.99
C HIS A 32 -3.68 -27.21 47.50
N ILE A 33 -4.85 -27.22 46.85
CA ILE A 33 -4.97 -26.80 45.44
C ILE A 33 -4.70 -25.31 45.30
N ARG A 34 -5.21 -24.48 46.23
CA ARG A 34 -4.99 -23.03 46.22
C ARG A 34 -3.55 -22.66 46.51
N GLU A 35 -2.92 -23.35 47.46
CA GLU A 35 -1.52 -23.17 47.83
C GLU A 35 -0.59 -23.62 46.68
N ARG A 36 -0.86 -24.78 46.06
CA ARG A 36 -0.13 -25.23 44.85
C ARG A 36 -0.37 -24.34 43.63
N GLY A 37 -1.54 -23.72 43.50
CA GLY A 37 -1.82 -22.74 42.45
C GLY A 37 -1.20 -21.36 42.73
N ALA A 38 -0.85 -21.06 43.98
CA ALA A 38 -0.21 -19.81 44.39
C ALA A 38 1.32 -19.85 44.27
N GLU A 39 1.91 -21.04 44.17
CA GLU A 39 3.32 -21.21 43.84
C GLU A 39 3.56 -20.78 42.38
N ALA A 40 3.96 -19.52 42.20
CA ALA A 40 4.34 -18.99 40.90
C ALA A 40 5.44 -19.87 40.28
N THR A 41 5.07 -20.60 39.24
CA THR A 41 5.96 -21.56 38.61
C THR A 41 7.06 -20.81 37.85
N PRO A 42 8.25 -21.40 37.67
CA PRO A 42 9.31 -20.77 36.87
C PRO A 42 8.88 -20.48 35.41
N LEU A 43 7.83 -21.15 34.92
CA LEU A 43 7.22 -20.91 33.61
C LEU A 43 6.53 -19.53 33.53
N ASP A 44 5.88 -19.07 34.60
CA ASP A 44 5.17 -17.79 34.63
C ASP A 44 6.13 -16.60 34.41
N ARG A 45 7.35 -16.71 34.96
CA ARG A 45 8.41 -15.73 34.75
C ARG A 45 8.93 -15.72 33.31
N GLN A 46 9.01 -16.88 32.66
CA GLN A 46 9.43 -17.00 31.27
C GLN A 46 8.38 -16.42 30.32
N ILE A 47 7.10 -16.76 30.55
CA ILE A 47 5.97 -16.25 29.77
C ILE A 47 5.88 -14.72 29.90
N THR A 48 6.04 -14.18 31.11
CA THR A 48 6.01 -12.72 31.32
C THR A 48 7.17 -12.01 30.64
N ARG A 49 8.38 -12.60 30.65
CA ARG A 49 9.54 -12.06 29.91
C ARG A 49 9.30 -12.10 28.40
N LEU A 50 8.76 -13.19 27.90
CA LEU A 50 8.49 -13.37 26.46
C LEU A 50 7.42 -12.38 25.98
N HIS A 51 6.36 -12.18 26.74
CA HIS A 51 5.36 -11.14 26.46
C HIS A 51 5.96 -9.74 26.44
N ARG A 52 6.81 -9.39 27.41
CA ARG A 52 7.50 -8.09 27.44
C ARG A 52 8.41 -7.91 26.23
N LEU A 53 9.12 -8.96 25.82
CA LEU A 53 9.97 -8.94 24.63
C LEU A 53 9.14 -8.76 23.35
N GLY A 54 8.00 -9.45 23.24
CA GLY A 54 7.07 -9.31 22.12
C GLY A 54 6.54 -7.88 22.01
N TRP A 55 6.07 -7.31 23.12
CA TRP A 55 5.62 -5.91 23.15
C TRP A 55 6.74 -4.92 22.84
N ALA A 56 7.96 -5.17 23.31
CA ALA A 56 9.12 -4.34 22.98
C ALA A 56 9.43 -4.38 21.46
N MET A 57 9.39 -5.55 20.83
CA MET A 57 9.56 -5.67 19.37
C MET A 57 8.50 -4.90 18.59
N VAL A 58 7.23 -5.02 18.99
CA VAL A 58 6.12 -4.29 18.36
C VAL A 58 6.33 -2.78 18.49
N ALA A 59 6.71 -2.31 19.67
CA ALA A 59 6.99 -0.89 19.92
C ALA A 59 8.16 -0.39 19.05
N VAL A 60 9.26 -1.16 18.97
CA VAL A 60 10.41 -0.81 18.13
C VAL A 60 10.02 -0.73 16.66
N PHE A 61 9.22 -1.68 16.15
CA PHE A 61 8.78 -1.67 14.76
C PHE A 61 7.87 -0.47 14.45
N LEU A 62 6.89 -0.19 15.32
CA LEU A 62 5.97 0.93 15.13
C LEU A 62 6.69 2.28 15.23
N VAL A 63 7.56 2.46 16.22
CA VAL A 63 8.31 3.71 16.39
C VAL A 63 9.36 3.85 15.30
N GLY A 64 10.16 2.83 15.02
CA GLY A 64 11.19 2.87 13.98
C GLY A 64 10.60 3.08 12.58
N GLY A 65 9.59 2.28 12.23
CA GLY A 65 8.87 2.40 10.96
C GLY A 65 8.08 3.70 10.85
N GLY A 66 7.44 4.14 11.93
CA GLY A 66 6.69 5.40 11.99
C GLY A 66 7.59 6.62 11.87
N VAL A 67 8.73 6.63 12.56
CA VAL A 67 9.73 7.71 12.44
C VAL A 67 10.30 7.75 11.02
N TRP A 68 10.65 6.60 10.45
CA TRP A 68 11.11 6.53 9.07
C TRP A 68 10.04 7.03 8.10
N ALA A 69 8.79 6.57 8.23
CA ALA A 69 7.68 7.01 7.37
C ALA A 69 7.39 8.51 7.49
N ALA A 70 7.48 9.07 8.70
CA ALA A 70 7.27 10.50 8.94
C ALA A 70 8.43 11.37 8.42
N THR A 71 9.65 10.83 8.36
CA THR A 71 10.85 11.56 7.90
C THR A 71 11.18 11.30 6.43
N ALA A 72 10.62 10.26 5.83
CA ALA A 72 10.78 9.95 4.41
C ALA A 72 10.14 11.04 3.55
N ARG A 73 10.99 11.84 2.90
CA ARG A 73 10.58 12.85 1.92
C ARG A 73 10.15 12.16 0.63
N LEU A 74 8.85 12.13 0.33
CA LEU A 74 8.31 11.70 -0.97
C LEU A 74 8.36 12.83 -2.00
N GLU A 75 9.47 13.54 -2.10
CA GLU A 75 9.65 14.59 -3.10
C GLU A 75 10.06 13.93 -4.42
N GLY A 76 9.07 13.63 -5.25
CA GLY A 76 9.24 13.18 -6.64
C GLY A 76 8.68 14.23 -7.60
N ALA A 77 9.53 14.99 -8.26
CA ALA A 77 9.12 15.90 -9.32
C ALA A 77 9.08 15.15 -10.66
N ALA A 78 7.90 14.97 -11.24
CA ALA A 78 7.76 14.49 -12.61
C ALA A 78 8.04 15.64 -13.58
N ILE A 79 9.24 15.65 -14.18
CA ILE A 79 9.61 16.64 -15.19
C ILE A 79 9.09 16.16 -16.54
N ALA A 80 8.06 16.84 -17.06
CA ALA A 80 7.55 16.62 -18.41
C ALA A 80 7.92 17.80 -19.32
N LEU A 81 8.54 17.50 -20.47
CA LEU A 81 8.79 18.47 -21.53
C LEU A 81 7.47 18.74 -22.26
N GLY A 82 6.80 19.84 -21.92
CA GLY A 82 5.64 20.34 -22.66
C GLY A 82 6.07 21.31 -23.75
N THR A 83 5.70 21.02 -25.00
CA THR A 83 5.80 21.98 -26.11
C THR A 83 4.41 22.57 -26.38
N VAL A 84 4.31 23.90 -26.40
CA VAL A 84 3.06 24.61 -26.70
C VAL A 84 3.02 24.88 -28.20
N GLY A 85 2.31 24.02 -28.93
CA GLY A 85 2.03 24.21 -30.35
C GLY A 85 0.78 25.08 -30.53
N VAL A 86 0.87 26.14 -31.32
CA VAL A 86 -0.31 26.82 -31.86
C VAL A 86 -0.91 25.90 -32.93
N GLU A 87 -2.20 25.61 -32.85
CA GLU A 87 -2.96 24.83 -33.86
C GLU A 87 -2.89 25.57 -35.22
N SER A 88 -1.81 25.37 -35.96
CA SER A 88 -1.57 26.01 -37.24
C SER A 88 -2.27 25.21 -38.33
N ASN A 89 -3.55 25.50 -38.55
CA ASN A 89 -4.28 25.08 -39.74
C ASN A 89 -3.88 25.91 -40.97
N ARG A 90 -2.57 26.07 -41.23
CA ARG A 90 -2.10 26.72 -42.45
C ARG A 90 -2.08 25.68 -43.56
N LYS A 91 -3.26 25.37 -44.09
CA LYS A 91 -3.37 24.65 -45.36
C LYS A 91 -2.64 25.46 -46.43
N SER A 92 -1.47 24.99 -46.85
CA SER A 92 -0.80 25.51 -48.03
C SER A 92 -1.64 25.14 -49.25
N VAL A 93 -2.47 26.07 -49.70
CA VAL A 93 -3.02 26.00 -51.05
C VAL A 93 -1.92 26.50 -51.98
N SER A 94 -1.16 25.56 -52.54
CA SER A 94 -0.28 25.82 -53.66
C SER A 94 -1.12 25.68 -54.92
N HIS A 95 -1.41 26.79 -55.58
CA HIS A 95 -2.05 26.79 -56.88
C HIS A 95 -1.11 26.14 -57.91
N LEU A 96 -1.62 25.13 -58.62
CA LEU A 96 -0.86 24.34 -59.62
C LEU A 96 -0.65 25.07 -60.96
N GLU A 97 -0.98 26.36 -61.06
CA GLU A 97 -0.94 27.14 -62.31
C GLU A 97 0.06 28.32 -62.29
N GLY A 98 0.94 28.40 -61.29
CA GLY A 98 2.02 29.40 -61.30
C GLY A 98 3.12 28.98 -62.27
N GLY A 99 3.29 29.70 -63.38
CA GLY A 99 4.43 29.53 -64.29
C GLY A 99 5.78 29.54 -63.54
N ILE A 100 6.77 28.82 -64.07
CA ILE A 100 8.08 28.66 -63.43
C ILE A 100 8.70 30.05 -63.20
N VAL A 101 9.00 30.38 -61.95
CA VAL A 101 9.72 31.62 -61.61
C VAL A 101 11.19 31.42 -61.95
N ARG A 102 11.72 32.26 -62.85
CA ARG A 102 13.12 32.19 -63.26
C ARG A 102 14.03 32.92 -62.26
N ASP A 103 13.65 34.14 -61.88
CA ASP A 103 14.39 34.95 -60.91
C ASP A 103 13.44 35.76 -60.01
N ILE A 104 13.73 35.80 -58.71
CA ILE A 104 13.07 36.68 -57.74
C ILE A 104 14.04 37.84 -57.44
N LEU A 105 13.62 39.06 -57.75
CA LEU A 105 14.48 40.25 -57.73
C LEU A 105 14.47 41.00 -56.40
N VAL A 106 13.79 40.46 -55.38
CA VAL A 106 13.55 41.11 -54.08
C VAL A 106 13.62 40.10 -52.93
N SER A 107 14.08 40.54 -51.76
CA SER A 107 14.14 39.72 -50.54
C SER A 107 13.05 40.11 -49.53
N GLU A 108 12.72 39.19 -48.62
CA GLU A 108 11.76 39.42 -47.54
C GLU A 108 12.14 40.66 -46.71
N GLY A 109 11.32 41.71 -46.75
CA GLY A 109 11.53 42.98 -46.04
C GLY A 109 11.93 44.19 -46.89
N ASP A 110 12.14 44.03 -48.21
CA ASP A 110 12.52 45.13 -49.08
C ASP A 110 11.38 46.13 -49.36
N ARG A 111 11.69 47.44 -49.36
CA ARG A 111 10.75 48.50 -49.74
C ARG A 111 10.71 48.64 -51.26
N VAL A 112 9.56 48.34 -51.85
CA VAL A 112 9.34 48.42 -53.31
C VAL A 112 8.48 49.61 -53.68
N VAL A 113 8.76 50.21 -54.84
CA VAL A 113 8.04 51.37 -55.37
C VAL A 113 7.07 50.91 -56.47
N ARG A 114 5.95 51.60 -56.65
CA ARG A 114 4.91 51.22 -57.62
C ARG A 114 5.51 51.16 -59.05
N GLY A 115 5.43 49.98 -59.67
CA GLY A 115 5.96 49.71 -61.03
C GLY A 115 7.31 48.97 -61.06
N GLN A 116 7.91 48.69 -59.91
CA GLN A 116 9.15 47.91 -59.82
C GLN A 116 8.87 46.42 -60.12
N ALA A 117 9.68 45.83 -61.02
CA ALA A 117 9.63 44.41 -61.32
C ALA A 117 10.09 43.59 -60.10
N LEU A 118 9.25 42.67 -59.62
CA LEU A 118 9.51 41.87 -58.42
C LEU A 118 9.93 40.44 -58.77
N VAL A 119 9.37 39.88 -59.84
CA VAL A 119 9.53 38.48 -60.24
C VAL A 119 9.63 38.41 -61.76
N HIS A 120 10.54 37.60 -62.28
CA HIS A 120 10.65 37.28 -63.70
C HIS A 120 10.15 35.85 -63.96
N LEU A 121 9.07 35.72 -64.74
CA LEU A 121 8.46 34.43 -65.10
C LEU A 121 9.14 33.85 -66.35
N ASP A 122 9.30 32.53 -66.39
CA ASP A 122 9.91 31.80 -67.48
C ASP A 122 8.99 31.75 -68.71
N ASP A 123 9.37 32.47 -69.76
CA ASP A 123 8.54 32.73 -70.95
C ASP A 123 8.49 31.57 -71.97
N THR A 124 9.01 30.38 -71.61
CA THR A 124 9.12 29.23 -72.52
C THR A 124 7.75 28.68 -72.94
N MET A 125 6.72 28.84 -72.10
CA MET A 125 5.34 28.42 -72.41
C MET A 125 4.59 29.43 -73.31
N ALA A 126 4.88 30.72 -73.24
CA ALA A 126 4.19 31.76 -74.02
C ALA A 126 4.61 31.75 -75.50
N ARG A 127 5.81 31.28 -75.82
CA ARG A 127 6.30 31.15 -77.21
C ARG A 127 5.82 29.90 -77.95
N ALA A 128 5.17 28.95 -77.26
CA ALA A 128 4.68 27.72 -77.87
C ALA A 128 3.29 27.87 -78.55
N THR A 129 2.67 29.07 -78.50
CA THR A 129 1.32 29.32 -79.06
C THR A 129 1.29 30.47 -80.07
N LEU A 130 2.40 30.74 -80.78
CA LEU A 130 2.39 31.59 -81.98
C LEU A 130 2.72 30.78 -83.24
#